data_AF-A0A3A5Q649-F1
#
_entry.id   AF-A0A3A5Q649-F1
#
_cell.length_a   1.000
_cell.length_b   1.000
_cell.length_c   1.000
_cell.angle_alpha   90.00
_cell.angle_beta   90.00
_cell.angle_gamma   90.00
#
_symmetry.space_group_name_H-M   'P 1'
#
loop_
_entity.id
_entity.type
_entity.pdbx_description
1 polymer ?
#
loop_
_entity_poly.entity_id
_entity_poly.type
_entity_poly.pdbx_seq_one_letter_code
_entity_poly.pdbx_strand_id
1 'polypeptide(L)'
;MGVLLVTGILKEITCLQAVADDEACKYGYESWIAYCYKTNIFTRFITICPCCKKSFTNDNPAVGGHVLAEYGRLNAEGRLIYTECLTPICKECNDSYKNHQALKVFKVRGYHLCRVPNKPPKR
;
A
#
# COMPACT_ATOMS: atom_id res chain seq x y z
N MET A 1 25.12 8.34 12.86
CA MET A 1 23.67 8.47 12.56
C MET A 1 23.23 7.78 11.26
N GLY A 2 23.93 6.75 10.76
CA GLY A 2 23.64 6.13 9.44
C GLY A 2 22.89 4.78 9.47
N VAL A 3 22.63 4.20 10.65
CA VAL A 3 22.12 2.81 10.77
C VAL A 3 20.58 2.76 10.93
N LEU A 4 19.95 3.85 11.38
CA LEU A 4 18.50 3.89 11.65
C LEU A 4 17.62 4.05 10.41
N LEU A 5 18.16 4.55 9.29
CA LEU A 5 17.40 4.69 8.03
C LEU A 5 17.26 3.35 7.29
N VAL A 6 18.20 2.42 7.47
CA VAL A 6 18.20 1.12 6.78
C VAL A 6 17.24 0.12 7.45
N THR A 7 17.01 0.23 8.76
CA THR A 7 16.19 -0.73 9.51
C THR A 7 14.68 -0.59 9.25
N GLY A 8 14.18 0.61 8.92
CA GLY A 8 12.76 0.83 8.62
C GLY A 8 12.35 0.39 7.21
N ILE A 9 13.28 0.48 6.24
CA ILE A 9 13.05 0.15 4.83
C ILE A 9 12.89 -1.36 4.67
N LEU A 10 13.81 -2.16 5.20
CA LEU A 10 13.82 -3.63 5.09
C LEU A 10 12.82 -4.35 6.01
N LYS A 11 12.20 -3.64 6.97
CA LYS A 11 11.28 -4.23 7.94
C LYS A 11 10.01 -4.74 7.25
N GLU A 12 9.54 -5.90 7.67
CA GLU A 12 8.18 -6.34 7.37
C GLU A 12 7.19 -5.53 8.21
N ILE A 13 6.27 -4.86 7.53
CA ILE A 13 5.20 -4.07 8.09
C ILE A 13 3.91 -4.87 7.99
N THR A 14 3.21 -5.00 9.12
CA THR A 14 1.87 -5.56 9.17
C THR A 14 0.92 -4.57 8.49
N CYS A 15 0.22 -5.05 7.47
CA CYS A 15 -0.75 -4.30 6.70
C CYS A 15 -2.11 -4.95 6.85
N LEU A 16 -3.11 -4.15 7.18
CA LEU A 16 -4.52 -4.53 7.11
C LEU A 16 -5.05 -4.02 5.77
N GLN A 17 -5.74 -4.87 5.03
CA GLN A 17 -6.41 -4.41 3.82
C GLN A 17 -7.48 -3.37 4.18
N ALA A 18 -7.50 -2.26 3.43
CA ALA A 18 -8.48 -1.20 3.58
C ALA A 18 -9.41 -1.16 2.36
N VAL A 19 -10.52 -0.44 2.50
CA VAL A 19 -11.45 -0.21 1.38
C VAL A 19 -10.70 0.54 0.29
N ALA A 20 -10.72 -0.01 -0.92
CA ALA A 20 -10.12 0.63 -2.09
C ALA A 20 -10.94 1.86 -2.49
N ASP A 21 -10.32 3.03 -2.41
CA ASP A 21 -10.81 4.24 -3.08
C ASP A 21 -10.30 4.22 -4.53
N ASP A 22 -11.15 4.48 -5.52
CA ASP A 22 -10.75 4.50 -6.94
C ASP A 22 -10.31 5.90 -7.41
N GLU A 23 -10.20 6.87 -6.51
CA GLU A 23 -10.08 8.29 -6.85
C GLU A 23 -8.65 8.79 -7.14
N ALA A 24 -7.75 7.93 -7.64
CA ALA A 24 -6.39 8.34 -8.05
C ALA A 24 -6.41 9.53 -9.03
N CYS A 25 -7.42 9.60 -9.90
CA CYS A 25 -7.62 10.67 -10.86
C CYS A 25 -7.80 12.05 -10.21
N LYS A 26 -8.36 12.13 -8.99
CA LYS A 26 -8.46 13.40 -8.25
C LYS A 26 -7.09 13.99 -7.95
N TYR A 27 -6.07 13.15 -7.84
CA TYR A 27 -4.69 13.52 -7.57
C TYR A 27 -3.83 13.64 -8.84
N GLY A 28 -4.43 13.51 -10.03
CA GLY A 28 -3.73 13.61 -11.31
C GLY A 28 -2.99 12.33 -11.73
N TYR A 29 -3.39 11.17 -11.21
CA TYR A 29 -2.82 9.87 -11.58
C TYR A 29 -3.86 8.99 -12.25
N GLU A 30 -3.46 8.26 -13.30
CA GLU A 30 -4.35 7.33 -14.03
C GLU A 30 -4.84 6.17 -13.16
N SER A 31 -4.03 5.76 -12.18
CA SER A 31 -4.35 4.71 -11.21
C SER A 31 -3.43 4.81 -9.98
N TRP A 32 -3.82 4.18 -8.89
CA TRP A 32 -2.96 4.12 -7.70
C TRP A 32 -1.67 3.34 -7.91
N ILE A 33 -1.67 2.33 -8.80
CA ILE A 33 -0.43 1.62 -9.14
C ILE A 33 0.53 2.50 -9.94
N ALA A 34 0.01 3.33 -10.85
CA ALA A 34 0.82 4.31 -11.58
C ALA A 34 1.44 5.35 -10.62
N TYR A 35 0.68 5.81 -9.62
CA TYR A 35 1.20 6.65 -8.55
C TYR A 35 2.34 5.95 -7.76
N CYS A 36 2.14 4.71 -7.34
CA CYS A 36 3.16 3.93 -6.63
C CYS A 36 4.44 3.79 -7.46
N TYR A 37 4.31 3.43 -8.74
CA TYR A 37 5.43 3.30 -9.66
C TYR A 37 6.16 4.62 -9.89
N LYS A 38 5.47 5.76 -9.85
CA LYS A 38 6.08 7.08 -9.98
C LYS A 38 6.85 7.49 -8.73
N THR A 39 6.26 7.26 -7.55
CA THR A 39 6.80 7.76 -6.28
C THR A 39 7.79 6.81 -5.60
N ASN A 40 7.76 5.53 -5.94
CA ASN A 40 8.61 4.52 -5.35
C ASN A 40 9.01 3.46 -6.38
N ILE A 41 10.26 3.56 -6.88
CA ILE A 41 10.79 2.65 -7.90
C ILE A 41 10.75 1.18 -7.49
N PHE A 42 10.87 0.87 -6.19
CA PHE A 42 10.89 -0.52 -5.73
C PHE A 42 9.57 -1.25 -5.96
N THR A 43 8.47 -0.52 -5.99
CA THR A 43 7.15 -1.11 -6.26
C THR A 43 7.06 -1.72 -7.66
N ARG A 44 7.86 -1.24 -8.62
CA ARG A 44 7.93 -1.79 -9.99
C ARG A 44 8.55 -3.19 -10.05
N PHE A 45 9.36 -3.57 -9.06
CA PHE A 45 10.01 -4.88 -9.01
C PHE A 45 9.20 -5.93 -8.25
N ILE A 46 8.03 -5.57 -7.72
CA ILE A 46 7.17 -6.52 -7.04
C ILE A 46 6.43 -7.34 -8.09
N THR A 47 6.69 -8.63 -8.12
CA THR A 47 6.05 -9.58 -9.04
C THR A 47 5.04 -10.49 -8.36
N ILE A 48 5.03 -10.51 -7.01
CA ILE A 48 4.18 -11.37 -6.19
C ILE A 48 3.26 -10.51 -5.34
N CYS A 49 1.96 -10.82 -5.38
CA CYS A 49 0.95 -10.19 -4.54
C CYS A 49 1.21 -10.50 -3.06
N PRO A 50 1.45 -9.48 -2.20
CA PRO A 50 1.71 -9.72 -0.79
C PRO A 50 0.47 -10.24 -0.04
N CYS A 51 -0.74 -10.01 -0.56
CA CYS A 51 -2.01 -10.45 0.03
C CYS A 51 -2.30 -11.95 -0.18
N CYS A 52 -2.06 -12.50 -1.38
CA CYS A 52 -2.36 -13.90 -1.70
C CYS A 52 -1.15 -14.76 -2.07
N LYS A 53 0.05 -14.17 -2.14
CA LYS A 53 1.32 -14.82 -2.50
C LYS A 53 1.38 -15.41 -3.90
N LYS A 54 0.44 -15.06 -4.79
CA LYS A 54 0.45 -15.41 -6.22
C LYS A 54 1.16 -14.34 -7.04
N SER A 55 1.76 -14.74 -8.17
CA SER A 55 2.34 -13.81 -9.14
C SER A 55 1.28 -12.95 -9.82
N PHE A 56 1.65 -11.72 -10.20
CA PHE A 56 0.81 -10.90 -11.08
C PHE A 56 0.81 -11.47 -12.50
N THR A 57 -0.34 -11.37 -13.17
CA THR A 57 -0.53 -11.79 -14.56
C THR A 57 -1.24 -10.71 -15.35
N ASN A 58 -1.34 -10.86 -16.68
CA ASN A 58 -2.10 -9.93 -17.51
C ASN A 58 -3.60 -9.92 -17.14
N ASP A 59 -4.15 -11.09 -16.78
CA ASP A 59 -5.56 -11.23 -16.39
C ASP A 59 -5.81 -10.77 -14.94
N ASN A 60 -4.79 -10.83 -14.08
CA ASN A 60 -4.84 -10.42 -12.68
C ASN A 60 -3.66 -9.49 -12.35
N PRO A 61 -3.64 -8.27 -12.91
CA PRO A 61 -2.50 -7.38 -12.84
C PRO A 61 -2.34 -6.78 -11.44
N ALA A 62 -1.17 -6.19 -11.20
CA ALA A 62 -0.93 -5.39 -10.02
C ALA A 62 -1.77 -4.10 -10.05
N VAL A 63 -2.45 -3.81 -8.95
CA VAL A 63 -3.16 -2.57 -8.68
C VAL A 63 -2.68 -1.98 -7.36
N GLY A 64 -2.86 -0.68 -7.17
CA GLY A 64 -2.46 0.02 -5.94
C GLY A 64 -3.54 -0.17 -4.89
N GLY A 65 -3.42 -1.22 -4.07
CA GLY A 65 -4.40 -1.51 -3.02
C GLY A 65 -4.17 -0.66 -1.78
N HIS A 66 -5.25 -0.11 -1.23
CA HIS A 66 -5.23 0.62 0.03
C HIS A 66 -5.01 -0.32 1.21
N VAL A 67 -4.10 0.06 2.09
CA VAL A 67 -3.77 -0.67 3.31
C VAL A 67 -3.55 0.27 4.49
N LEU A 68 -3.91 -0.20 5.67
CA LEU A 68 -3.56 0.41 6.95
C LEU A 68 -2.27 -0.26 7.44
N ALA A 69 -1.15 0.46 7.34
CA ALA A 69 0.17 -0.01 7.71
C ALA A 69 0.47 0.30 9.19
N GLU A 70 0.83 -0.73 9.96
CA GLU A 70 1.18 -0.63 11.36
C GLU A 70 2.70 -0.51 11.54
N TYR A 71 3.17 0.71 11.86
CA TYR A 71 4.59 0.97 12.09
C TYR A 71 5.02 0.80 13.56
N GLY A 72 4.16 0.24 14.42
CA GLY A 72 4.40 0.10 15.86
C GLY A 72 4.42 1.45 16.60
N ARG A 73 3.71 2.46 16.07
CA ARG A 73 3.58 3.78 16.71
C ARG A 73 2.31 3.81 17.56
N LEU A 74 2.40 4.37 18.76
CA LEU A 74 1.27 4.58 19.65
C LEU A 74 0.89 6.06 19.68
N ASN A 75 -0.41 6.36 19.80
CA ASN A 75 -0.89 7.70 20.06
C ASN A 75 -0.73 8.06 21.55
N ALA A 76 -1.12 9.28 21.94
CA ALA A 76 -1.06 9.74 23.33
C ALA A 76 -1.89 8.89 24.31
N GLU A 77 -2.86 8.13 23.81
CA GLU A 77 -3.72 7.22 24.58
C GLU A 77 -3.17 5.77 24.61
N GLY A 78 -1.98 5.52 24.06
CA GLY A 78 -1.39 4.19 23.99
C GLY A 78 -2.02 3.27 22.94
N ARG A 79 -2.81 3.79 22.00
CA ARG A 79 -3.44 3.02 20.90
C ARG A 79 -2.57 3.01 19.65
N LEU A 80 -2.57 1.88 18.92
CA LEU A 80 -1.83 1.74 17.67
C LEU A 80 -2.30 2.74 16.62
N ILE A 81 -1.34 3.44 16.01
CA ILE A 81 -1.56 4.33 14.88
C ILE A 81 -1.30 3.56 13.59
N TYR A 82 -2.33 3.51 12.75
CA TYR A 82 -2.21 3.01 11.39
C TYR A 82 -1.97 4.17 10.43
N THR A 83 -1.07 3.96 9.47
CA THR A 83 -0.83 4.91 8.38
C THR A 83 -1.42 4.36 7.10
N GLU A 84 -2.29 5.13 6.46
CA GLU A 84 -2.82 4.75 5.15
C GLU A 84 -1.72 4.78 4.09
N CYS A 85 -1.58 3.65 3.40
CA CYS A 85 -0.58 3.43 2.36
C CYS A 85 -1.21 2.67 1.20
N LEU A 86 -0.49 2.63 0.10
CA LEU A 86 -0.76 1.84 -1.08
C LEU A 86 0.34 0.78 -1.21
N THR A 87 -0.02 -0.40 -1.68
CA THR A 87 0.94 -1.44 -2.07
C THR A 87 0.42 -2.17 -3.31
N PRO A 88 1.31 -2.64 -4.20
CA PRO A 88 0.91 -3.52 -5.29
C PRO A 88 0.25 -4.79 -4.75
N ILE A 89 -1.00 -5.03 -5.12
CA ILE A 89 -1.76 -6.28 -4.89
C ILE A 89 -2.44 -6.69 -6.19
N CYS A 90 -2.87 -7.94 -6.32
CA CYS A 90 -3.54 -8.36 -7.54
C CYS A 90 -4.98 -7.81 -7.59
N LYS A 91 -5.47 -7.53 -8.79
CA LYS A 91 -6.81 -7.00 -9.04
C LYS A 91 -7.91 -7.79 -8.33
N GLU A 92 -7.89 -9.12 -8.41
CA GLU A 92 -8.85 -9.98 -7.71
C GLU A 92 -8.85 -9.77 -6.19
N CYS A 93 -7.67 -9.66 -5.58
CA CYS A 93 -7.58 -9.33 -4.16
C CYS A 93 -8.25 -7.98 -3.94
N ASN A 94 -7.81 -6.93 -4.64
CA ASN A 94 -8.36 -5.58 -4.49
C ASN A 94 -9.89 -5.53 -4.64
N ASP A 95 -10.42 -6.16 -5.68
CA ASP A 95 -11.84 -6.20 -5.98
C ASP A 95 -12.65 -6.93 -4.91
N SER A 96 -12.09 -7.99 -4.28
CA SER A 96 -12.76 -8.69 -3.18
C SER A 96 -12.97 -7.82 -1.93
N TYR A 97 -12.21 -6.73 -1.79
CA TYR A 97 -12.36 -5.74 -0.71
C TYR A 97 -13.10 -4.48 -1.17
N LYS A 98 -13.37 -4.35 -2.47
CA LYS A 98 -14.15 -3.24 -2.99
C LYS A 98 -15.55 -3.31 -2.41
N ASN A 99 -15.98 -2.22 -1.77
CA ASN A 99 -17.27 -2.10 -1.07
C ASN A 99 -17.44 -2.96 0.19
N HIS A 100 -16.40 -3.66 0.66
CA HIS A 100 -16.44 -4.46 1.89
C HIS A 100 -15.31 -4.05 2.83
N GLN A 101 -15.63 -3.77 4.09
CA GLN A 101 -14.60 -3.73 5.12
C GLN A 101 -14.14 -5.16 5.41
N ALA A 102 -13.00 -5.56 4.86
CA ALA A 102 -12.36 -6.80 5.26
C ALA A 102 -10.88 -6.57 5.62
N LEU A 103 -10.57 -6.74 6.90
CA LEU A 103 -9.26 -6.51 7.51
C LEU A 103 -8.33 -7.72 7.33
N LYS A 104 -8.10 -8.16 6.09
CA LYS A 104 -7.10 -9.21 5.89
C LYS A 104 -5.72 -8.68 6.27
N VAL A 105 -5.05 -9.41 7.16
CA VAL A 105 -3.70 -9.09 7.62
C VAL A 105 -2.67 -9.74 6.69
N PHE A 106 -1.70 -8.97 6.21
CA PHE A 106 -0.54 -9.49 5.50
C PHE A 106 0.70 -8.63 5.73
N LYS A 107 1.87 -9.20 5.48
CA LYS A 107 3.15 -8.50 5.64
C LYS A 107 3.66 -7.96 4.31
N VAL A 108 4.14 -6.71 4.34
CA VAL A 108 4.71 -5.98 3.22
C VAL A 108 6.03 -5.39 3.66
N ARG A 109 7.07 -5.42 2.82
CA ARG A 109 8.32 -4.72 3.16
C ARG A 109 8.08 -3.21 3.14
N GLY A 110 8.62 -2.47 4.11
CA GLY A 110 8.38 -1.03 4.23
C GLY A 110 8.65 -0.25 2.94
N TYR A 111 9.69 -0.61 2.21
CA TYR A 111 10.04 0.00 0.92
C TYR A 111 9.12 -0.35 -0.25
N HIS A 112 8.13 -1.22 -0.06
CA HIS A 112 7.07 -1.49 -1.04
C HIS A 112 5.81 -0.64 -0.81
N LEU A 113 5.74 0.05 0.34
CA LEU A 113 4.60 0.90 0.68
C LEU A 113 4.78 2.31 0.10
N CYS A 114 3.72 2.83 -0.50
CA CYS A 114 3.65 4.21 -0.96
C CYS A 114 2.62 4.95 -0.10
N ARG A 115 2.99 6.07 0.52
CA ARG A 115 2.00 6.86 1.27
C ARG A 115 1.00 7.47 0.30
N VAL A 116 -0.27 7.46 0.67
CA VAL A 116 -1.33 8.16 -0.07
C VAL A 116 -0.96 9.66 -0.12
N PRO A 117 -1.08 10.34 -1.27
CA PRO A 117 -0.76 11.75 -1.39
C PRO A 117 -1.66 12.61 -0.49
N ASN A 118 -1.08 13.61 0.18
CA ASN A 118 -1.83 14.56 1.01
C ASN A 118 -2.41 15.68 0.14
N LYS A 119 -3.75 15.72 0.02
CA LYS A 119 -4.55 16.66 -0.79
C LYS A 119 -4.21 16.60 -2.30
N PRO A 120 -5.21 16.70 -3.19
CA PRO A 120 -4.93 16.85 -4.61
C PRO A 120 -4.16 18.16 -4.82
N PRO A 121 -3.12 18.20 -5.67
CA PRO A 121 -2.53 19.47 -6.06
C PRO A 121 -3.65 20.35 -6.61
N LYS A 122 -3.77 21.59 -6.11
CA LYS A 122 -4.69 22.57 -6.70
C LYS A 122 -4.31 22.68 -8.18
N ARG A 123 -5.28 22.39 -9.06
CA ARG A 123 -5.16 22.67 -10.48
C ARG A 123 -4.92 24.16 -10.69
#